data_AF-A0A9E4WIJ3-F1
#
_entry.id   AF-A0A9E4WIJ3-F1
#
_cell.length_a   1.000
_cell.length_b   1.000
_cell.length_c   1.000
_cell.angle_alpha   90.00
_cell.angle_beta   90.00
_cell.angle_gamma   90.00
#
_symmetry.space_group_name_H-M   'P 1'
#
loop_
_entity.id
_entity.type
_entity.pdbx_description
1 polymer ?
#
loop_
_entity_poly.entity_id
_entity_poly.type
_entity_poly.pdbx_seq_one_letter_code
_entity_poly.pdbx_strand_id
1 'polypeptide(L)' 'MPSVTGTDLFVGREREMAELTAAFEGALDGRGGLVMLAGEPGIGKTRLTEELMAIAKDRGALVT' A
#
# COMPACT_ATOMS: atom_id res chain seq x y z
N MET A 1 -14.79 13.72 -20.59
CA MET A 1 -13.79 12.65 -20.41
C MET A 1 -12.97 13.01 -19.19
N PRO A 2 -12.85 12.15 -18.16
CA PRO A 2 -11.98 12.47 -17.04
C PRO A 2 -10.52 12.37 -17.50
N SER A 3 -9.79 13.46 -17.35
CA SER A 3 -8.37 13.60 -17.66
C SER A 3 -7.56 12.78 -16.66
N VAL A 4 -6.85 11.73 -17.12
CA VAL A 4 -5.88 11.00 -16.29
C VAL A 4 -4.66 11.91 -16.15
N THR A 5 -4.57 12.62 -15.04
CA THR A 5 -3.37 13.37 -14.66
C THR A 5 -2.29 12.35 -14.29
N GLY A 6 -1.18 12.33 -15.02
CA GLY A 6 -0.13 11.31 -14.98
C GLY A 6 0.70 11.21 -13.69
N THR A 7 0.12 11.50 -12.53
CA THR A 7 0.75 11.39 -11.21
C THR A 7 0.12 10.31 -10.31
N ASP A 8 -1.01 9.71 -10.71
CA ASP A 8 -1.75 8.74 -9.88
C ASP A 8 -1.71 7.28 -10.35
N LEU A 9 -0.93 6.97 -11.38
CA LEU A 9 -0.78 5.58 -11.83
C LEU A 9 0.31 4.90 -11.01
N PHE A 10 -0.09 4.07 -10.06
CA PHE A 10 0.79 3.14 -9.37
C PHE A 10 1.08 1.94 -10.26
N VAL A 11 2.32 1.78 -10.73
CA VAL A 11 2.71 0.78 -11.75
C VAL A 11 3.94 -0.01 -11.32
N GLY A 12 3.99 -1.32 -11.58
CA GLY A 12 5.19 -2.15 -11.44
C GLY A 12 5.53 -2.54 -9.99
N ARG A 13 4.52 -2.56 -9.13
CA ARG A 13 4.58 -2.86 -7.70
C ARG A 13 3.47 -3.80 -7.25
N GLU A 14 2.91 -4.56 -8.18
CA GLU A 14 1.76 -5.44 -7.94
C GLU A 14 2.11 -6.53 -6.93
N ARG A 15 3.34 -7.07 -6.99
CA ARG A 15 3.82 -8.08 -6.04
C ARG A 15 3.98 -7.50 -4.64
N GLU A 16 4.72 -6.40 -4.51
CA GLU A 16 4.95 -5.75 -3.22
C GLU A 16 3.62 -5.30 -2.59
N MET A 17 2.67 -4.86 -3.43
CA MET A 17 1.35 -4.51 -2.96
C MET A 17 0.54 -5.72 -2.51
N ALA A 18 0.56 -6.82 -3.26
CA ALA A 18 -0.10 -8.05 -2.85
C ALA A 18 0.42 -8.59 -1.50
N GLU A 19 1.74 -8.53 -1.27
CA GLU A 19 2.35 -8.93 0.00
C GLU A 19 1.90 -8.05 1.17
N LEU A 20 1.89 -6.73 0.98
CA LEU A 20 1.42 -5.78 1.99
C LEU A 20 -0.07 -5.93 2.28
N THR A 21 -0.90 -6.08 1.25
CA THR A 21 -2.34 -6.31 1.40
C THR A 21 -2.61 -7.62 2.13
N ALA A 22 -1.90 -8.71 1.80
CA ALA A 22 -2.06 -9.98 2.51
C ALA A 22 -1.69 -9.88 3.99
N ALA A 23 -0.61 -9.15 4.33
CA ALA A 23 -0.25 -8.90 5.72
C ALA A 23 -1.30 -8.05 6.45
N PHE A 24 -1.88 -7.06 5.78
CA PHE A 24 -2.97 -6.24 6.32
C PHE A 24 -4.24 -7.05 6.56
N GLU A 25 -4.68 -7.87 5.60
CA GLU A 25 -5.83 -8.77 5.78
C GLU A 25 -5.61 -9.74 6.95
N GLY A 26 -4.39 -10.28 7.10
CA GLY A 26 -4.02 -11.08 8.28
C GLY A 26 -4.17 -10.30 9.60
N ALA A 27 -3.82 -9.02 9.60
CA ALA A 27 -4.00 -8.15 10.76
C ALA A 27 -5.49 -7.89 11.06
N LEU A 28 -6.36 -7.77 10.04
CA LEU A 28 -7.82 -7.69 10.21
C LEU A 28 -8.40 -8.96 10.83
N ASP A 29 -7.83 -10.13 10.53
CA ASP A 29 -8.17 -11.40 11.18
C ASP A 29 -7.65 -11.52 12.62
N GLY A 30 -7.06 -10.46 13.19
CA GLY A 30 -6.48 -10.45 14.53
C GLY A 30 -5.06 -11.02 14.61
N ARG A 31 -4.43 -11.35 13.49
CA ARG A 31 -3.03 -11.78 13.41
C ARG A 31 -2.14 -10.61 13.02
N GLY A 32 -1.88 -9.74 14.00
CA GLY A 32 -0.97 -8.61 13.82
C GLY A 32 0.43 -9.04 13.38
N GLY A 33 1.14 -8.15 12.69
CA GLY A 33 2.46 -8.43 12.15
C GLY A 33 3.26 -7.17 11.85
N LEU A 34 4.54 -7.35 11.55
CA LEU A 34 5.47 -6.31 11.16
C LEU A 34 5.96 -6.58 9.73
N VAL A 35 5.85 -5.58 8.86
CA VAL A 35 6.41 -5.62 7.50
C VAL A 35 7.42 -4.48 7.37
N MET A 36 8.58 -4.77 6.77
CA MET A 36 9.65 -3.81 6.54
C MET A 36 9.81 -3.51 5.05
N LEU A 37 9.68 -2.23 4.68
CA LEU A 37 9.92 -1.78 3.32
C LEU A 37 11.37 -1.34 3.15
N ALA A 38 12.16 -2.18 2.49
CA ALA A 38 13.55 -1.90 2.12
C ALA A 38 13.68 -1.64 0.61
N GLY A 39 14.65 -0.82 0.22
CA GLY A 39 14.95 -0.54 -1.19
C GLY A 39 15.72 0.76 -1.37
N GLU A 40 16.07 1.09 -2.59
CA GLU A 40 16.89 2.24 -2.96
C GLU A 40 16.15 3.57 -2.69
N PRO A 41 16.88 4.67 -2.41
CA PRO A 41 16.28 6.00 -2.38
C PRO A 41 15.52 6.29 -3.69
N GLY A 42 14.29 6.80 -3.58
CA GLY A 42 13.46 7.13 -4.75
C GLY A 42 12.72 5.96 -5.41
N ILE A 43 12.87 4.72 -4.93
CA ILE A 43 12.23 3.52 -5.53
C ILE A 43 10.68 3.46 -5.37
N GLY A 44 10.09 4.45 -4.71
CA GLY A 44 8.64 4.54 -4.50
C GLY A 44 8.12 3.93 -3.19
N LYS A 45 8.97 3.73 -2.16
CA LYS A 45 8.54 3.20 -0.85
C LYS A 45 7.40 4.02 -0.23
N THR A 46 7.51 5.35 -0.23
CA THR A 46 6.47 6.22 0.30
C THR A 46 5.16 6.06 -0.45
N ARG A 47 5.22 6.04 -1.79
CA ARG A 47 4.02 5.85 -2.62
C ARG A 47 3.36 4.49 -2.36
N LEU A 48 4.16 3.42 -2.26
CA LEU A 48 3.66 2.07 -1.91
C LEU A 48 2.91 2.06 -0.56
N THR A 49 3.45 2.76 0.45
CA THR A 49 2.76 2.89 1.74
C THR A 49 1.49 3.72 1.62
N GLU A 50 1.50 4.83 0.87
CA GLU A 50 0.31 5.67 0.64
C GLU A 50 -0.83 4.89 -0.03
N GLU A 51 -0.52 4.03 -1.01
CA GLU A 51 -1.51 3.16 -1.64
C GLU A 51 -2.10 2.15 -0.64
N LEU A 52 -1.25 1.53 0.21
CA LEU A 52 -1.74 0.65 1.27
C LEU A 52 -2.63 1.41 2.27
N MET A 53 -2.24 2.63 2.62
CA MET A 53 -3.00 3.49 3.52
C MET A 53 -4.38 3.82 2.95
N ALA A 54 -4.49 4.06 1.63
CA ALA A 54 -5.78 4.27 0.97
C ALA A 54 -6.66 3.02 1.09
N ILE A 55 -6.11 1.83 0.79
CA ILE A 55 -6.83 0.55 0.94
C ILE A 55 -7.26 0.34 2.40
N ALA A 56 -6.37 0.58 3.37
CA ALA A 56 -6.65 0.38 4.78
C ALA A 56 -7.74 1.33 5.29
N LYS A 57 -7.73 2.60 4.85
CA LYS A 57 -8.81 3.57 5.16
C LYS A 57 -10.16 3.11 4.59
N ASP A 58 -10.19 2.63 3.36
CA ASP A 58 -11.42 2.11 2.73
C ASP A 58 -11.96 0.88 3.47
N ARG A 59 -11.10 0.13 4.14
CA ARG A 59 -11.46 -1.00 5.03
C ARG A 59 -11.78 -0.59 6.47
N GLY A 60 -11.78 0.71 6.78
CA GLY A 60 -12.11 1.24 8.10
C GLY A 60 -11.00 1.11 9.14
N ALA A 61 -9.76 0.80 8.72
CA ALA A 61 -8.63 0.81 9.62
C ALA A 61 -8.24 2.24 10.01
N LEU A 62 -7.75 2.41 11.24
CA LEU A 62 -7.13 3.65 11.66
C LEU A 62 -5.74 3.75 11.04
N VAL A 63 -5.51 4.81 10.27
CA VAL A 63 -4.25 5.09 9.58
C VAL A 63 -3.81 6.50 9.94
N THR A 64 -2.55 6.66 10.34
CA THR A 64 -1.93 7.93 10.79
C THR A 64 -0.79 8.37 9.91
#